data_AF-A0A367M9Q1-F1
#
_entry.id   AF-A0A367M9Q1-F1
#
_cell.length_a   1.000
_cell.length_b   1.000
_cell.length_c   1.000
_cell.angle_alpha   90.00
_cell.angle_beta   90.00
_cell.angle_gamma   90.00
#
_symmetry.space_group_name_H-M   'P 1'
#
loop_
_entity.id
_entity.type
_entity.pdbx_description
1 polymer ?
#
loop_
_entity_poly.entity_id
_entity_poly.type
_entity_poly.pdbx_seq_one_letter_code
_entity_poly.pdbx_strand_id
1 'polypeptide(L)'
;MSAPLPCYHCGLPVPAGSRFEARVLGETRAMCCPGCQAVAEAIVAGGLESYYRHRSENAANPEALPKALSEELQLYDRPDVQRGFVRHEGELAETSLMIEGISCAACG
;
A
#
# COMPACT_ATOMS: atom_id res chain seq x y z
N MET A 1 -22.17 5.32 20.22
CA MET A 1 -20.75 5.47 19.85
C MET A 1 -20.72 5.78 18.37
N SER A 2 -20.20 6.95 17.96
CA SER A 2 -20.10 7.30 16.54
C SER A 2 -19.07 6.38 15.88
N ALA A 3 -19.42 5.80 14.74
CA ALA A 3 -18.46 5.04 13.95
C ALA A 3 -17.35 6.01 13.45
N PRO A 4 -16.07 5.60 13.51
CA PRO A 4 -14.99 6.45 13.03
C PRO A 4 -15.10 6.65 11.53
N LEU A 5 -14.76 7.86 11.06
CA LEU A 5 -14.71 8.21 9.64
C LEU A 5 -13.76 7.23 8.93
N PRO A 6 -14.16 6.51 7.87
CA PRO A 6 -13.26 5.64 7.14
C PRO A 6 -12.29 6.47 6.28
N CYS A 7 -11.04 6.03 6.21
CA CYS A 7 -10.02 6.57 5.32
C CYS A 7 -10.50 6.42 3.88
N TYR A 8 -10.42 7.50 3.10
CA TYR A 8 -10.89 7.46 1.73
C TYR A 8 -10.04 6.53 0.86
N HIS A 9 -8.77 6.29 1.17
CA HIS A 9 -7.90 5.42 0.38
C HIS A 9 -8.05 3.93 0.73
N CYS A 10 -7.83 3.54 1.98
CA CYS A 10 -7.78 2.13 2.41
C CYS A 10 -9.01 1.65 3.20
N GLY A 11 -9.94 2.55 3.55
CA GLY A 11 -11.15 2.20 4.32
C GLY A 11 -10.96 1.99 5.82
N LEU A 12 -9.71 1.96 6.33
CA LEU A 12 -9.44 1.86 7.77
C LEU A 12 -9.92 3.11 8.54
N PRO A 13 -10.24 2.99 9.84
CA PRO A 13 -10.63 4.14 10.66
C PRO A 13 -9.60 5.28 10.62
N VAL A 14 -10.06 6.52 10.41
CA VAL A 14 -9.24 7.72 10.59
C VAL A 14 -9.06 7.95 12.10
N PRO A 15 -7.82 7.96 12.63
CA PRO A 15 -7.59 8.23 14.04
C PRO A 15 -8.08 9.63 14.44
N ALA A 16 -8.56 9.77 15.67
CA ALA A 16 -8.96 11.07 16.18
C ALA A 16 -7.76 12.04 16.18
N GLY A 17 -7.94 13.24 15.62
CA GLY A 17 -6.86 14.21 15.47
C GLY A 17 -5.90 13.94 14.30
N SER A 18 -6.22 12.98 13.42
CA SER A 18 -5.53 12.88 12.12
C SER A 18 -5.68 14.19 11.36
N ARG A 19 -4.58 14.63 10.75
CA ARG A 19 -4.49 15.85 9.91
C ARG A 19 -4.26 15.55 8.44
N PHE A 20 -4.29 14.27 8.08
CA PHE A 20 -3.93 13.82 6.73
C PHE A 20 -5.16 13.90 5.84
N GLU A 21 -5.04 14.65 4.76
CA GLU A 21 -6.12 14.92 3.80
C GLU A 21 -5.52 14.94 2.39
N ALA A 22 -6.32 14.56 1.38
CA ALA A 22 -5.95 14.73 -0.02
C ALA A 22 -7.15 15.22 -0.84
N ARG A 23 -6.89 15.97 -1.91
CA ARG A 23 -7.93 16.39 -2.85
C ARG A 23 -8.13 15.31 -3.91
N VAL A 24 -9.29 14.67 -3.91
CA VAL A 24 -9.62 13.56 -4.82
C VAL A 24 -11.03 13.76 -5.37
N LEU A 25 -11.19 13.67 -6.70
CA LEU A 25 -12.44 13.95 -7.41
C LEU A 25 -13.00 15.35 -7.11
N GLY A 26 -12.10 16.32 -6.97
CA GLY A 26 -12.42 17.71 -6.64
C GLY A 26 -12.76 17.98 -5.17
N GLU A 27 -12.95 16.95 -4.34
CA GLU A 27 -13.31 17.07 -2.92
C GLU A 27 -12.12 16.80 -2.00
N THR A 28 -12.12 17.41 -0.81
CA THR A 28 -11.13 17.12 0.24
C THR A 28 -11.57 15.84 0.98
N ARG A 29 -10.68 14.86 1.05
CA ARG A 29 -10.94 13.53 1.60
C ARG A 29 -9.97 13.21 2.73
N ALA A 30 -10.48 12.69 3.84
CA ALA A 30 -9.67 12.33 5.01
C ALA A 30 -8.87 11.03 4.79
N MET A 31 -7.66 10.98 5.36
CA MET A 31 -6.74 9.85 5.31
C MET A 31 -6.34 9.41 6.73
N CYS A 32 -6.10 8.11 6.91
CA CYS A 32 -5.70 7.58 8.22
C CYS A 32 -4.22 7.80 8.55
N CYS A 33 -3.35 7.99 7.56
CA CYS A 33 -1.90 8.05 7.74
C CYS A 33 -1.22 8.81 6.57
N PRO A 34 0.06 9.23 6.71
CA PRO A 34 0.76 9.94 5.64
C PRO A 34 1.00 9.06 4.39
N GLY A 35 1.08 7.74 4.54
CA GLY A 35 1.19 6.82 3.41
C GLY A 35 -0.05 6.84 2.52
N CYS A 36 -1.25 6.81 3.12
CA CYS A 36 -2.51 6.91 2.37
C CYS A 36 -2.65 8.27 1.66
N GLN A 37 -2.19 9.35 2.29
CA GLN A 37 -2.16 10.67 1.65
C GLN A 37 -1.21 10.68 0.44
N ALA A 38 0.02 10.22 0.61
CA ALA A 38 1.02 10.20 -0.45
C ALA A 38 0.57 9.37 -1.66
N VAL A 39 -0.03 8.20 -1.44
CA VAL A 39 -0.56 7.36 -2.53
C VAL A 39 -1.73 8.05 -3.22
N ALA A 40 -2.66 8.67 -2.47
CA ALA A 40 -3.78 9.37 -3.06
C ALA A 40 -3.35 10.58 -3.90
N GLU A 41 -2.40 11.37 -3.40
CA GLU A 41 -1.80 12.50 -4.12
C GLU A 41 -1.04 12.03 -5.37
N ALA A 42 -0.31 10.91 -5.30
CA ALA A 42 0.39 10.35 -6.45
C ALA A 42 -0.59 9.88 -7.55
N ILE A 43 -1.70 9.22 -7.18
CA ILE A 43 -2.76 8.83 -8.12
C ILE A 43 -3.35 10.07 -8.80
N VAL A 44 -3.62 11.12 -8.02
CA VAL A 44 -4.15 12.40 -8.50
C VAL A 44 -3.17 13.09 -9.46
N ALA A 45 -1.92 13.24 -9.04
CA ALA A 45 -0.87 13.86 -9.83
C ALA A 45 -0.60 13.10 -11.14
N GLY A 46 -0.78 11.77 -11.13
CA GLY A 46 -0.67 10.93 -12.33
C GLY A 46 -1.84 11.05 -13.31
N GLY A 47 -2.89 11.82 -12.99
CA GLY A 47 -4.11 11.88 -13.81
C GLY A 47 -4.97 10.63 -13.72
N LEU A 48 -4.72 9.78 -12.71
CA LEU A 48 -5.33 8.47 -12.55
C LEU A 48 -6.49 8.47 -11.54
N GLU A 49 -7.09 9.65 -11.29
CA GLU A 49 -8.23 9.82 -10.37
C GLU A 49 -9.45 8.97 -10.74
N SER A 50 -9.54 8.50 -11.98
CA SER A 50 -10.53 7.51 -12.43
C SER A 50 -10.51 6.24 -11.56
N TYR A 51 -9.37 5.87 -10.97
CA TYR A 51 -9.27 4.79 -10.00
C TYR A 51 -10.33 4.88 -8.89
N TYR A 52 -10.52 6.07 -8.31
CA TYR A 52 -11.47 6.27 -7.22
C TYR A 52 -12.94 6.19 -7.66
N ARG A 53 -13.22 6.35 -8.96
CA ARG A 53 -14.56 6.16 -9.53
C ARG A 53 -14.88 4.70 -9.84
N HIS A 54 -13.88 3.92 -10.25
CA HIS A 54 -14.09 2.56 -10.76
C HIS A 54 -13.67 1.46 -9.79
N ARG A 55 -12.97 1.79 -8.69
CA ARG A 55 -12.61 0.77 -7.70
C ARG A 55 -13.87 0.13 -7.13
N SER A 56 -13.92 -1.19 -7.16
CA SER A 56 -14.98 -1.98 -6.53
C SER A 56 -14.79 -2.07 -5.03
N GLU A 57 -13.54 -2.07 -4.56
CA GLU A 57 -13.17 -2.24 -3.15
C GLU A 57 -12.01 -1.32 -2.77
N ASN A 58 -11.87 -1.04 -1.48
CA ASN A 58 -10.68 -0.36 -0.96
C ASN A 58 -9.48 -1.30 -1.01
N ALA A 59 -8.27 -0.73 -1.06
CA ALA A 59 -7.05 -1.53 -0.99
C ALA A 59 -7.07 -2.42 0.27
N ALA A 60 -6.83 -3.72 0.09
CA ALA A 60 -6.80 -4.68 1.18
C ALA A 60 -5.75 -4.28 2.23
N ASN A 61 -6.09 -4.38 3.51
CA ASN A 61 -5.10 -4.23 4.58
C ASN A 61 -4.07 -5.37 4.42
N PRO A 62 -2.75 -5.08 4.33
CA PRO A 62 -1.72 -6.10 4.32
C PRO A 62 -1.81 -7.08 5.51
N GLU A 63 -2.29 -6.61 6.66
CA GLU A 63 -2.51 -7.46 7.85
C GLU A 63 -3.70 -8.42 7.69
N ALA A 64 -4.57 -8.21 6.70
CA ALA A 64 -5.65 -9.13 6.35
C ALA A 64 -5.18 -10.27 5.44
N LEU A 65 -3.90 -10.30 5.04
CA LEU A 65 -3.34 -11.41 4.29
C LEU A 65 -3.32 -12.69 5.14
N PRO A 66 -3.52 -13.89 4.54
CA PRO A 66 -3.46 -15.13 5.27
C PRO A 66 -2.12 -15.32 5.98
N LYS A 67 -2.13 -15.76 7.25
CA LYS A 67 -0.89 -16.04 8.01
C LYS A 67 0.05 -17.01 7.31
N ALA A 68 -0.52 -17.99 6.59
CA ALA A 68 0.26 -18.94 5.78
C ALA A 68 1.19 -18.24 4.79
N LEU A 69 0.80 -17.08 4.26
CA LEU A 69 1.63 -16.29 3.34
C LEU A 69 2.85 -15.69 4.06
N SER A 70 2.68 -15.20 5.29
CA SER A 70 3.82 -14.74 6.10
C SER A 70 4.78 -15.88 6.46
N GLU A 71 4.25 -17.06 6.77
CA GLU A 71 5.07 -18.27 7.06
C GLU A 71 5.87 -18.70 5.83
N GLU A 72 5.27 -18.64 4.63
CA GLU A 72 5.96 -18.92 3.38
C GLU A 72 7.06 -17.90 3.09
N LEU A 73 6.79 -16.60 3.32
CA LEU A 73 7.78 -15.54 3.11
C LEU A 73 9.00 -15.65 4.04
N GLN A 74 8.83 -16.16 5.27
CA GLN A 74 9.95 -16.40 6.20
C GLN A 74 10.99 -17.40 5.66
N LEU A 75 10.63 -18.25 4.71
CA LEU A 75 11.60 -19.15 4.07
C LEU A 75 12.67 -18.37 3.30
N TYR A 76 12.34 -17.19 2.76
CA TYR A 76 13.27 -16.32 2.05
C TYR A 76 14.22 -15.56 2.99
N ASP A 77 13.96 -15.55 4.30
CA ASP A 77 14.89 -14.99 5.30
C ASP A 77 16.03 -15.95 5.65
N ARG A 78 15.95 -17.19 5.17
CA ARG A 78 16.98 -18.18 5.47
C ARG A 78 18.29 -17.88 4.73
N PRO A 79 19.46 -17.89 5.41
CA PRO A 79 20.74 -17.60 4.78
C PRO A 79 21.07 -18.52 3.60
N ASP A 80 20.70 -19.80 3.69
CA ASP A 80 20.97 -20.77 2.63
C ASP A 80 20.19 -20.48 1.35
N VAL A 81 19.00 -19.91 1.48
CA VAL A 81 18.14 -19.45 0.37
C VAL A 81 18.65 -18.14 -0.21
N GLN A 82 18.96 -17.15 0.65
CA GLN A 82 19.43 -15.83 0.23
C GLN A 82 20.75 -15.85 -0.55
N ARG A 83 21.65 -16.81 -0.27
CA ARG A 83 22.94 -16.96 -0.98
C ARG A 83 22.82 -16.93 -2.50
N GLY A 84 21.69 -17.34 -3.07
CA GLY A 84 21.50 -17.39 -4.53
C GLY A 84 21.19 -16.05 -5.18
N PHE A 85 20.71 -15.04 -4.44
CA PHE A 85 20.16 -13.81 -5.02
C PHE A 85 20.37 -12.54 -4.15
N VAL A 86 20.91 -12.67 -2.94
CA VAL A 86 21.23 -11.54 -2.07
C VAL A 86 22.75 -11.40 -1.97
N ARG A 87 23.25 -10.20 -2.23
CA ARG A 87 24.64 -9.79 -2.04
C ARG A 87 24.76 -9.03 -0.72
N HIS A 88 25.73 -9.41 0.11
CA HIS A 88 26.02 -8.70 1.36
C HIS A 88 27.29 -7.85 1.21
N GLU A 89 27.23 -6.59 1.64
CA GLU A 89 28.35 -5.64 1.68
C GLU A 89 28.46 -5.02 3.08
N GLY A 90 29.26 -5.66 3.95
CA GLY A 90 29.32 -5.28 5.37
C GLY A 90 27.96 -5.46 6.04
N GLU A 91 27.40 -4.36 6.55
CA GLU A 91 26.09 -4.32 7.20
C GLU A 91 24.92 -4.18 6.21
N LEU A 92 25.19 -4.04 4.91
CA LEU A 92 24.18 -3.87 3.87
C LEU A 92 23.88 -5.18 3.15
N ALA A 93 22.63 -5.33 2.71
CA ALA A 93 22.19 -6.42 1.84
C ALA A 93 21.49 -5.84 0.61
N GLU A 94 21.79 -6.37 -0.57
CA GLU A 94 21.24 -5.95 -1.86
C GLU A 94 20.67 -7.16 -2.61
N THR A 95 19.52 -6.98 -3.27
CA THR A 95 18.93 -7.96 -4.18
C THR A 95 18.22 -7.23 -5.33
N SER A 96 18.04 -7.91 -6.45
CA SER A 96 17.24 -7.44 -7.57
C SER A 96 16.07 -8.40 -7.80
N LEU A 97 14.85 -7.88 -7.66
CA LEU A 97 13.62 -8.63 -7.87
C LEU A 97 12.92 -8.10 -9.11
N MET A 98 12.56 -9.00 -10.02
CA MET A 98 11.68 -8.70 -11.14
C MET A 98 10.26 -9.10 -10.75
N ILE A 99 9.35 -8.14 -10.76
CA ILE A 99 7.94 -8.39 -10.48
C ILE A 99 7.17 -8.23 -11.79
N GLU A 100 6.59 -9.34 -12.25
CA GLU A 100 5.78 -9.39 -13.46
C GLU A 100 4.29 -9.39 -13.12
N GLY A 101 3.44 -9.07 -14.11
CA GLY A 101 1.98 -9.13 -13.93
C GLY A 101 1.39 -8.02 -13.04
N ILE A 102 2.17 -6.99 -12.69
CA ILE A 102 1.64 -5.80 -12.03
C ILE A 102 0.75 -5.07 -13.04
N SER A 103 -0.57 -5.14 -12.84
CA SER A 103 -1.51 -4.25 -13.51
C SER A 103 -1.82 -3.08 -12.59
N CYS A 104 -1.64 -1.86 -13.09
CA CYS A 104 -2.13 -0.70 -12.37
C CYS A 104 -3.65 -0.65 -12.55
N ALA A 105 -4.40 -0.89 -11.48
CA ALA A 105 -5.86 -0.73 -11.46
C ALA A 105 -6.32 0.69 -11.88
N ALA A 106 -5.39 1.65 -11.90
CA ALA A 106 -5.62 3.01 -12.31
C ALA A 106 -5.28 3.28 -13.80
N CYS A 107 -4.32 2.55 -14.39
CA CYS A 107 -3.89 2.75 -15.78
C CYS A 107 -4.58 1.85 -16.80
N GLY A 108 -5.25 0.76 -16.37
CA GLY A 108 -6.12 -0.10 -17.19
C GLY A 108 -5.56 -0.44 -18.56
#